data_AF-A0A0S3S404-F1
#
_entry.id   AF-A0A0S3S404-F1
#
_cell.length_a   1.000
_cell.length_b   1.000
_cell.length_c   1.000
_cell.angle_alpha   90.00
_cell.angle_beta   90.00
_cell.angle_gamma   90.00
#
_symmetry.space_group_name_H-M   'P 1'
#
loop_
_entity.id
_entity.type
_entity.pdbx_description
1 polymer ?
#
loop_
_entity_poly.entity_id
_entity_poly.type
_entity_poly.pdbx_seq_one_letter_code
_entity_poly.pdbx_strand_id
1 'polypeptide(L)'
;MTALHVWINDLSRELESGKDLPPLLGINTGQGKHKYSDKGLATVFESHLKELNAPFYEAADNPGWFLVTKPAAISWLQSRGSTESIASLNTLALGVPAMAL
;
A
#
# COMPACT_ATOMS: atom_id res chain seq x y z
N MET A 1 -6.98 10.85 5.12
CA MET A 1 -5.60 10.89 4.56
C MET A 1 -4.61 10.60 5.67
N THR A 2 -3.70 9.64 5.47
CA THR A 2 -2.63 9.30 6.43
C THR A 2 -1.26 9.50 5.79
N ALA A 3 -0.20 9.63 6.59
CA ALA A 3 1.17 9.73 6.07
C ALA A 3 1.55 8.51 5.21
N LEU A 4 1.10 7.31 5.60
CA LEU A 4 1.25 6.09 4.81
C LEU A 4 0.61 6.22 3.43
N HIS A 5 -0.64 6.68 3.36
CA HIS A 5 -1.36 6.82 2.10
C HIS A 5 -0.69 7.82 1.15
N VAL A 6 -0.25 8.98 1.68
CA VAL A 6 0.49 9.98 0.89
C VAL A 6 1.78 9.37 0.35
N TRP A 7 2.56 8.70 1.20
CA TRP A 7 3.82 8.08 0.80
C TRP A 7 3.63 7.00 -0.28
N ILE A 8 2.62 6.14 -0.15
CA ILE A 8 2.30 5.13 -1.16
C ILE A 8 1.94 5.78 -2.52
N ASN A 9 1.14 6.84 -2.51
CA ASN A 9 0.77 7.53 -3.75
C ASN A 9 1.97 8.23 -4.40
N ASP A 10 2.89 8.76 -3.59
CA ASP A 10 4.14 9.30 -4.08
C ASP A 10 5.00 8.20 -4.73
N LEU A 11 5.12 7.02 -4.11
CA LEU A 11 5.81 5.88 -4.73
C LEU A 11 5.19 5.45 -6.06
N SER A 12 3.86 5.41 -6.16
CA SER A 12 3.15 5.14 -7.42
C SER A 12 3.50 6.16 -8.50
N ARG A 13 3.44 7.46 -8.17
CA ARG A 13 3.75 8.54 -9.12
C ARG A 13 5.21 8.52 -9.59
N GLU A 14 6.13 8.21 -8.67
CA GLU A 14 7.54 8.06 -8.99
C GLU A 14 7.77 6.90 -9.97
N LEU A 15 7.11 5.75 -9.74
CA LEU A 15 7.15 4.60 -10.64
C LEU A 15 6.56 4.92 -12.03
N GLU A 16 5.42 5.61 -12.07
CA GLU A 16 4.78 6.07 -13.32
C GLU A 16 5.67 7.04 -14.11
N SER A 17 6.43 7.89 -13.41
CA SER A 17 7.39 8.81 -14.04
C SER A 17 8.67 8.13 -14.54
N GLY A 18 8.77 6.80 -14.39
CA GLY A 18 9.93 6.01 -14.81
C GLY A 18 11.14 6.14 -13.87
N LYS A 19 10.97 6.73 -12.69
CA LYS A 19 12.04 6.80 -11.69
C LYS A 19 12.20 5.45 -11.00
N ASP A 20 13.44 5.16 -10.64
CA ASP A 20 13.79 3.90 -10.01
C ASP A 20 13.55 3.93 -8.51
N LEU A 21 13.04 2.83 -7.96
CA LEU A 21 12.89 2.67 -6.51
C LEU A 21 14.19 2.15 -5.90
N PRO A 22 14.51 2.51 -4.63
CA PRO A 22 15.63 1.92 -3.91
C PRO A 22 15.45 0.40 -3.79
N PRO A 23 16.55 -0.38 -3.66
CA PRO A 23 16.48 -1.84 -3.64
C PRO A 23 15.63 -2.42 -2.50
N LEU A 24 15.47 -1.66 -1.41
CA LEU A 24 14.69 -2.01 -0.23
C LEU A 24 13.93 -0.77 0.25
N LEU A 25 12.64 -0.93 0.55
CA LEU A 25 11.81 0.10 1.19
C LEU A 25 11.49 -0.35 2.61
N GLY A 26 11.44 0.61 3.53
CA GLY A 26 11.23 0.34 4.95
C GLY A 26 10.34 1.36 5.64
N ILE A 27 9.51 0.88 6.57
CA ILE A 27 8.65 1.70 7.42
C ILE A 27 8.97 1.35 8.87
N ASN A 28 9.29 2.35 9.69
CA ASN A 28 9.59 2.17 11.10
C ASN A 28 8.43 2.68 11.96
N THR A 29 7.75 1.78 12.66
CA THR A 29 6.68 2.11 13.61
C THR A 29 7.19 2.34 15.04
N GLY A 30 8.50 2.15 15.26
CA GLY A 30 9.10 1.95 16.56
C GLY A 30 8.73 0.61 17.18
N GLN A 31 9.43 0.23 18.25
CA GLN A 31 9.20 -1.05 18.96
C GLN A 31 7.97 -1.03 19.86
N GLY A 32 7.33 0.13 20.06
CA GLY A 32 6.08 0.23 20.83
C GLY A 32 6.14 -0.30 22.26
N LYS A 33 7.33 -0.45 22.86
CA LYS A 33 7.52 -0.91 24.25
C LYS A 33 7.03 0.16 25.23
N HIS A 34 5.72 0.28 25.37
CA HIS A 34 5.08 1.14 26.33
C HIS A 34 4.37 0.28 27.38
N LYS A 35 4.55 0.60 28.66
CA LYS A 35 4.11 -0.21 29.82
C LYS A 35 2.60 -0.48 29.91
N TYR A 36 1.78 0.12 29.05
CA TYR A 36 0.32 0.19 29.20
C TYR A 36 -0.50 -0.25 27.97
N SER A 37 0.13 -0.83 26.94
CA SER A 37 -0.61 -1.41 25.81
C SER A 37 0.00 -2.71 25.35
N ASP A 38 -0.78 -3.79 25.38
CA ASP A 38 -0.39 -5.10 24.85
C ASP A 38 -0.31 -5.11 23.32
N LYS A 39 -0.88 -4.09 22.65
CA LYS A 39 -0.87 -3.92 21.20
C LYS A 39 -0.22 -2.59 20.83
N GLY A 40 1.00 -2.67 20.32
CA GLY A 40 1.74 -1.50 19.82
C GLY A 40 1.28 -1.06 18.43
N LEU A 41 1.78 0.09 17.98
CA LEU A 41 1.54 0.60 16.61
C LEU A 41 1.89 -0.45 15.55
N ALA A 42 2.97 -1.21 15.76
CA ALA A 42 3.40 -2.28 14.85
C ALA A 42 2.29 -3.30 14.55
N THR A 43 1.53 -3.73 15.57
CA THR A 43 0.45 -4.72 15.39
C THR A 43 -0.72 -4.17 14.58
N VAL A 44 -1.15 -2.94 14.88
CA VAL A 44 -2.23 -2.27 14.12
C VAL A 44 -1.78 -1.99 12.69
N PHE A 45 -0.53 -1.56 12.53
CA PHE A 45 0.08 -1.28 11.24
C PHE A 45 0.19 -2.54 10.37
N GLU A 46 0.60 -3.66 10.93
CA GLU A 46 0.65 -4.95 10.24
C GLU A 46 -0.74 -5.38 9.75
N SER A 47 -1.78 -5.23 10.58
CA SER A 47 -3.16 -5.51 10.17
C SER A 47 -3.58 -4.63 8.99
N HIS A 48 -3.23 -3.35 9.02
CA HIS A 48 -3.57 -2.42 7.94
C HIS A 48 -2.79 -2.72 6.64
N LEU A 49 -1.52 -3.13 6.72
CA LEU A 49 -0.77 -3.61 5.56
C LEU A 49 -1.43 -4.83 4.92
N LYS A 50 -1.96 -5.76 5.74
CA LYS A 50 -2.71 -6.93 5.25
C LYS A 50 -4.00 -6.52 4.53
N GLU A 51 -4.76 -5.56 5.05
CA GLU A 51 -5.94 -4.99 4.39
C GLU A 51 -5.61 -4.36 3.03
N LEU A 52 -4.43 -3.74 2.90
CA LEU A 52 -3.95 -3.13 1.65
C LEU A 52 -3.29 -4.15 0.69
N ASN A 53 -3.22 -5.43 1.08
CA ASN A 53 -2.42 -6.45 0.41
C ASN A 53 -0.97 -5.99 0.14
N ALA A 54 -0.42 -5.18 1.04
CA ALA A 54 0.89 -4.59 0.90
C ALA A 54 1.98 -5.62 1.31
N PRO A 55 3.00 -5.88 0.47
CA PRO A 55 3.99 -6.94 0.71
C PRO A 55 5.11 -6.51 1.67
N PHE A 56 4.76 -5.75 2.71
CA PHE A 56 5.66 -5.33 3.77
C PHE A 56 5.58 -6.30 4.94
N TYR A 57 6.72 -6.78 5.41
CA TYR A 57 6.80 -7.75 6.51
C TYR A 57 7.73 -7.23 7.61
N GLU A 58 7.39 -7.51 8.88
CA GLU A 58 8.25 -7.15 9.99
C GLU A 58 9.60 -7.89 9.90
N ALA A 59 10.70 -7.15 10.06
CA ALA A 59 12.04 -7.69 10.05
C ALA A 59 12.32 -8.45 11.35
N ALA A 60 12.68 -9.74 11.24
CA ALA A 60 12.90 -10.61 12.39
C ALA A 60 14.02 -10.13 13.32
N ASP A 61 15.03 -9.46 12.76
CA ASP A 61 16.20 -8.93 13.46
C ASP A 61 16.02 -7.46 13.91
N ASN A 62 14.99 -6.77 13.44
CA ASN A 62 14.77 -5.35 13.72
C ASN A 62 13.28 -5.04 13.97
N PRO A 63 12.77 -5.36 15.18
CA PRO A 63 11.37 -5.17 15.52
C PRO A 63 10.90 -3.73 15.31
N GLY A 64 9.67 -3.57 14.80
CA GLY A 64 9.10 -2.29 14.41
C GLY A 64 9.49 -1.79 13.02
N TRP A 65 10.41 -2.47 12.31
CA TRP A 65 10.66 -2.22 10.89
C TRP A 65 9.89 -3.18 10.01
N PHE A 66 9.16 -2.63 9.04
CA PHE A 66 8.47 -3.36 8.00
C PHE A 66 9.17 -3.13 6.67
N LEU A 67 9.60 -4.21 6.01
CA LEU A 67 10.47 -4.15 4.84
C LEU A 67 9.82 -4.81 3.62
N VAL A 68 10.14 -4.29 2.44
CA VAL A 68 9.76 -4.87 1.15
C VAL A 68 10.90 -4.69 0.14
N THR A 69 11.12 -5.70 -0.70
CA THR A 69 12.09 -5.61 -1.81
C THR A 69 11.52 -4.81 -2.96
N LYS A 70 12.39 -4.14 -3.72
CA LYS A 70 12.01 -3.39 -4.92
C LYS A 70 11.08 -4.18 -5.89
N PRO A 71 11.38 -5.43 -6.30
CA PRO A 71 10.50 -6.15 -7.22
C PRO A 71 9.09 -6.38 -6.66
N ALA A 72 8.99 -6.72 -5.37
CA ALA A 72 7.70 -6.91 -4.71
C ALA A 72 6.92 -5.60 -4.59
N ALA A 73 7.59 -4.50 -4.25
CA ALA A 73 6.98 -3.17 -4.18
C ALA A 73 6.44 -2.72 -5.54
N ILE A 74 7.22 -2.88 -6.62
CA ILE A 74 6.79 -2.54 -7.99
C ILE A 74 5.55 -3.36 -8.38
N SER A 75 5.60 -4.68 -8.18
CA SER A 75 4.47 -5.57 -8.51
C SER A 75 3.19 -5.16 -7.78
N TRP A 76 3.28 -4.77 -6.51
CA TRP A 76 2.14 -4.32 -5.72
C TRP A 76 1.64 -2.93 -6.12
N LEU A 77 2.54 -1.97 -6.34
CA LEU A 77 2.15 -0.61 -6.76
C LEU A 77 1.45 -0.64 -8.13
N GLN A 78 1.91 -1.47 -9.06
CA GLN A 78 1.28 -1.66 -10.36
C GLN A 78 -0.10 -2.34 -10.25
N SER A 79 -0.27 -3.31 -9.34
CA SER A 79 -1.57 -3.97 -9.16
C SER A 79 -2.63 -3.00 -8.61
N ARG A 80 -2.23 -1.98 -7.85
CA ARG A 80 -3.15 -0.94 -7.32
C ARG A 80 -3.74 -0.03 -8.40
N GLY A 81 -2.97 0.31 -9.44
CA GLY A 81 -3.47 1.10 -10.58
C GLY A 81 -4.46 0.33 -11.47
N SER A 82 -4.29 -0.99 -11.58
CA SER A 82 -5.20 -1.86 -12.33
C SER A 82 -6.63 -1.86 -11.76
N THR A 83 -6.78 -1.69 -10.44
CA THR A 83 -8.10 -1.65 -9.79
C THR A 83 -8.85 -0.33 -10.01
N GLU A 84 -8.15 0.81 -10.08
CA GLU A 84 -8.79 2.10 -10.42
C GLU A 84 -9.28 2.12 -11.87
N SER A 85 -8.50 1.59 -12.81
CA SER A 85 -8.92 1.49 -14.21
C SER A 85 -10.17 0.64 -14.40
N ILE A 86 -10.31 -0.47 -13.67
CA ILE A 86 -11.50 -1.34 -13.76
C ILE A 86 -12.72 -0.67 -13.10
N ALA A 87 -12.54 0.03 -11.98
CA ALA A 87 -13.62 0.80 -11.34
C ALA A 87 -14.14 1.93 -12.24
N SER A 88 -13.26 2.64 -12.94
CA SER A 88 -13.64 3.66 -13.91
C SER A 88 -14.37 3.09 -15.12
N LEU A 89 -13.94 1.93 -15.64
CA LEU A 89 -14.62 1.23 -16.75
C LEU A 89 -16.02 0.71 -16.36
N ASN A 90 -16.18 0.17 -15.15
CA ASN A 90 -17.47 -0.29 -14.66
C ASN A 90 -18.47 0.86 -14.45
N THR A 91 -17.97 2.05 -14.09
CA THR A 91 -18.80 3.26 -13.92
C THR A 91 -19.34 3.75 -15.27
N LEU A 92 -18.56 3.61 -16.36
CA LEU A 92 -19.00 3.89 -17.73
C LEU A 92 -19.99 2.84 -18.27
N ALA A 93 -19.85 1.57 -17.88
CA ALA A 93 -20.71 0.48 -18.33
C ALA A 93 -22.14 0.50 -17.75
N LEU A 94 -22.35 1.18 -16.61
CA LEU A 94 -23.68 1.34 -15.99
C LEU A 94 -24.53 2.44 -16.64
N GLY A 95 -23.98 3.20 -17.58
CA GLY A 95 -24.68 4.23 -18.35
C GLY A 95 -25.23 3.70 -19.67
N VAL A 96 -26.12 2.70 -19.67
CA VAL A 96 -26.89 2.33 -20.87
C VAL A 96 -28.23 3.08 -20.83
N PRO A 97 -28.50 4.06 -21.72
CA PRO A 97 -29.86 4.55 -21.89
C PRO A 97 -30.69 3.47 -22.56
N ALA A 98 -31.74 3.02 -21.87
CA ALA A 98 -32.77 2.19 -22.47
C ALA A 98 -33.43 2.99 -23.61
N MET A 99 -33.20 2.56 -24.85
CA MET A 99 -33.98 2.97 -26.02
C MET A 99 -35.41 2.47 -25.83
N ALA A 100 -36.39 3.37 -25.84
CA ALA A 100 -37.79 3.02 -26.07
C ALA A 100 -38.16 3.43 -27.49
N LEU A 101 -38.66 2.44 -28.23
CA LEU A 101 -39.23 2.48 -29.58
C LEU A 101 -40.49 3.35 -29.67
#